data_AF-A0A7S2NUD3-F1
#
_entry.id   AF-A0A7S2NUD3-F1
#
_cell.length_a   1.000
_cell.length_b   1.000
_cell.length_c   1.000
_cell.angle_alpha   90.00
_cell.angle_beta   90.00
_cell.angle_gamma   90.00
#
_symmetry.space_group_name_H-M   'P 1'
#
loop_
_entity.id
_entity.type
_entity.pdbx_description
1 polymer ?
#
loop_
_entity_poly.entity_id
_entity_poly.type
_entity_poly.pdbx_seq_one_letter_code
_entity_poly.pdbx_strand_id
1 'polypeptide(L)'
;TRANFTDLSRAISQICGGDGQSHQQQQNNHAHQMYNEIGGTKRSHVILILCDGMGSTFLNAENAPFLCKFNDPDRLRAVWPSTTAAALTTLATAAWPGQHGMPGWDLRDT
;
A
#
# COMPACT_ATOMS: atom_id res chain seq x y z
N THR A 1 8.83 12.02 4.18
CA THR A 1 7.40 11.63 4.37
C THR A 1 7.35 10.13 4.59
N ARG A 2 6.28 9.56 5.18
CA ARG A 2 6.17 8.08 5.31
C ARG A 2 5.66 7.47 4.00
N ALA A 3 5.88 6.17 3.82
CA ALA A 3 5.33 5.44 2.69
C ALA A 3 3.81 5.21 2.85
N ASN A 4 3.11 5.05 1.74
CA ASN A 4 1.65 4.91 1.71
C ASN A 4 1.19 3.81 0.74
N PHE A 5 -0.12 3.61 0.62
CA PHE A 5 -0.71 2.53 -0.17
C PHE A 5 -0.43 2.69 -1.67
N THR A 6 -0.35 3.92 -2.18
CA THR A 6 0.03 4.14 -3.59
C THR A 6 1.48 3.74 -3.87
N ASP A 7 2.38 3.92 -2.90
CA ASP A 7 3.78 3.49 -3.03
C ASP A 7 3.89 1.96 -3.10
N LEU A 8 3.13 1.26 -2.24
CA LEU A 8 3.05 -0.19 -2.23
C LEU A 8 2.47 -0.73 -3.55
N SER A 9 1.36 -0.19 -4.03
CA SER A 9 0.75 -0.60 -5.29
C SER A 9 1.69 -0.41 -6.48
N ARG A 10 2.43 0.71 -6.51
CA ARG A 10 3.46 0.95 -7.54
C ARG A 10 4.60 -0.05 -7.45
N ALA A 11 5.07 -0.37 -6.25
CA ALA A 11 6.12 -1.37 -6.04
C ALA A 11 5.68 -2.76 -6.54
N ILE A 12 4.46 -3.19 -6.19
CA ILE A 12 3.89 -4.47 -6.65
C ILE A 12 3.73 -4.47 -8.17
N SER A 13 3.22 -3.39 -8.75
CA SER A 13 3.08 -3.25 -10.20
C SER A 13 4.42 -3.43 -10.93
N GLN A 14 5.49 -2.81 -10.43
CA GLN A 14 6.84 -2.98 -10.97
C GLN A 14 7.34 -4.43 -10.85
N ILE A 15 7.07 -5.11 -9.73
CA ILE A 15 7.47 -6.52 -9.53
C ILE A 15 6.73 -7.46 -10.49
N CYS A 16 5.45 -7.20 -10.77
CA CYS A 16 4.68 -7.96 -11.74
C CYS A 16 5.09 -7.66 -13.19
N GLY A 17 5.98 -6.69 -13.41
CA GLY A 17 6.45 -6.29 -14.74
C GLY A 17 5.49 -5.35 -15.46
N GLY A 18 4.71 -4.56 -14.73
CA GLY A 18 4.06 -3.39 -15.29
C GLY A 18 5.12 -2.41 -15.79
N ASP A 19 4.89 -1.84 -16.97
CA ASP A 19 5.77 -0.83 -17.55
C ASP A 19 5.76 0.39 -16.63
N GLY A 20 6.85 0.54 -15.86
CA GLY A 20 7.02 1.65 -14.93
C GLY A 20 6.87 2.96 -15.68
N GLN A 21 5.73 3.63 -15.50
CA GLN A 21 5.43 4.94 -16.08
C GLN A 21 6.64 5.87 -15.93
N SER A 22 7.25 6.16 -17.07
CA SER A 22 8.56 6.79 -17.22
C SER A 22 8.54 8.30 -16.98
N HIS A 23 7.50 8.82 -16.33
CA HIS A 23 7.23 10.26 -16.24
C HIS A 23 7.19 10.86 -14.82
N GLN A 24 7.44 10.09 -13.75
CA GLN A 24 7.50 10.62 -12.37
C GLN A 24 8.68 10.06 -11.54
N GLN A 25 9.83 9.84 -12.18
CA GLN A 25 11.01 9.22 -11.56
C GLN A 25 11.70 10.05 -10.46
N GLN A 26 11.30 11.30 -10.22
CA GLN A 26 11.92 12.17 -9.21
C GLN A 26 11.21 12.20 -7.83
N GLN A 27 10.04 11.56 -7.66
CA GLN A 27 9.26 11.67 -6.40
C GLN A 27 9.09 10.40 -5.54
N ASN A 28 9.30 9.18 -6.05
CA ASN A 28 8.94 7.97 -5.30
C ASN A 28 10.13 7.16 -4.77
N ASN A 29 10.93 7.76 -3.89
CA ASN A 29 11.96 7.03 -3.14
C ASN A 29 11.38 5.83 -2.36
N HIS A 30 10.18 5.95 -1.81
CA HIS A 30 9.57 4.87 -1.00
C HIS A 30 9.11 3.67 -1.83
N ALA A 31 8.52 3.90 -3.02
CA ALA A 31 8.07 2.80 -3.88
C ALA A 31 9.27 1.98 -4.37
N HIS A 32 10.39 2.65 -4.71
CA HIS A 32 11.61 1.95 -5.12
C HIS A 32 12.26 1.18 -3.95
N GLN A 33 12.25 1.73 -2.73
CA GLN A 33 12.69 1.00 -1.54
C GLN A 33 11.86 -0.27 -1.31
N MET A 34 10.53 -0.16 -1.38
CA MET A 34 9.63 -1.32 -1.27
C MET A 34 9.86 -2.36 -2.36
N TYR A 35 10.06 -1.92 -3.60
CA TYR A 35 10.39 -2.80 -4.72
C TYR A 35 11.63 -3.64 -4.40
N ASN A 36 12.69 -3.01 -3.90
CA ASN A 36 13.93 -3.70 -3.54
C ASN A 36 13.74 -4.70 -2.39
N GLU A 37 12.95 -4.35 -1.38
CA GLU A 37 12.70 -5.22 -0.22
C GLU A 37 11.83 -6.44 -0.53
N ILE A 38 10.82 -6.30 -1.39
CA ILE A 38 9.95 -7.43 -1.75
C ILE A 38 10.70 -8.43 -2.66
N GLY A 39 11.70 -7.97 -3.42
CA GLY A 39 12.58 -8.87 -4.17
C GLY A 39 13.41 -8.24 -5.28
N GLY A 40 13.25 -6.95 -5.58
CA GLY A 40 14.11 -6.17 -6.47
C GLY A 40 14.16 -6.63 -7.94
N THR A 41 13.30 -7.59 -8.31
CA THR A 41 13.32 -8.28 -9.60
C THR A 41 11.90 -8.66 -10.00
N LYS A 42 11.66 -8.83 -11.31
CA LYS A 42 10.36 -9.28 -11.81
C LYS A 42 10.03 -10.68 -11.27
N ARG A 43 8.82 -10.87 -10.76
CA ARG A 43 8.31 -12.16 -10.26
C ARG A 43 7.03 -12.54 -10.99
N SER A 44 6.92 -13.81 -11.37
CA SER A 44 5.70 -14.37 -11.98
C SER A 44 4.58 -14.59 -10.97
N HIS A 45 4.92 -14.71 -9.68
CA HIS A 45 3.97 -14.98 -8.61
C HIS A 45 4.28 -14.07 -7.42
N VAL A 46 3.25 -13.37 -6.95
CA VAL A 46 3.29 -12.51 -5.77
C VAL A 46 2.09 -12.86 -4.91
N ILE A 47 2.32 -13.10 -3.61
CA ILE A 47 1.26 -13.35 -2.64
C ILE A 47 1.13 -12.08 -1.79
N LEU A 48 -0.01 -11.40 -1.91
CA LEU A 48 -0.37 -10.28 -1.06
C LEU A 48 -1.40 -10.76 -0.03
N ILE A 49 -1.03 -10.73 1.24
CA ILE A 49 -1.94 -11.02 2.36
C ILE A 49 -2.44 -9.67 2.88
N LEU A 50 -3.75 -9.44 2.79
CA LEU A 50 -4.39 -8.24 3.30
C LEU A 50 -5.25 -8.59 4.51
N CYS A 51 -4.99 -7.92 5.62
CA CYS A 51 -5.82 -7.97 6.82
C CYS A 51 -6.63 -6.68 6.93
N ASP A 52 -7.93 -6.75 6.67
CA ASP A 52 -8.82 -5.59 6.80
C ASP A 52 -9.02 -5.18 8.26
N GLY A 53 -9.15 -3.88 8.52
CA GLY A 53 -9.36 -3.32 9.86
C GLY A 53 -8.21 -3.51 10.86
N MET A 54 -7.04 -3.99 10.42
CA MET A 54 -5.89 -4.22 11.30
C MET A 54 -5.12 -2.92 11.54
N GLY A 55 -5.39 -2.26 12.67
CA GLY A 55 -4.63 -1.09 13.12
C GLY A 55 -3.25 -1.42 13.68
N SER A 56 -2.31 -0.48 13.61
CA SER A 56 -0.93 -0.66 14.12
C SER A 56 -0.86 -0.96 15.62
N THR A 57 -1.89 -0.57 16.41
CA THR A 57 -1.99 -0.90 17.84
C THR A 57 -2.03 -2.41 18.12
N PHE A 58 -2.56 -3.21 17.20
CA PHE A 58 -2.55 -4.68 17.32
C PHE A 58 -1.18 -5.30 17.00
N LEU A 59 -0.33 -4.58 16.27
CA LEU A 59 1.02 -4.99 15.91
C LEU A 59 2.02 -4.54 16.99
N ASN A 60 1.93 -5.17 18.16
CA ASN A 60 2.88 -5.00 19.24
C ASN A 60 3.59 -6.32 19.58
N ALA A 61 4.68 -6.25 20.33
CA ALA A 61 5.54 -7.41 20.61
C ALA A 61 4.83 -8.51 21.43
N GLU A 62 3.78 -8.17 22.18
CA GLU A 62 3.02 -9.12 22.99
C GLU A 62 2.01 -9.89 22.13
N ASN A 63 1.26 -9.19 21.29
CA ASN A 63 0.18 -9.76 20.47
C ASN A 63 0.66 -10.34 19.14
N ALA A 64 1.73 -9.79 18.56
CA ALA A 64 2.21 -10.13 17.23
C ALA A 64 3.76 -10.19 17.15
N PRO A 65 4.44 -11.00 18.00
CA PRO A 65 5.90 -11.03 18.08
C PRO A 65 6.58 -11.37 16.75
N PHE A 66 5.99 -12.28 15.96
CA PHE A 66 6.52 -12.64 14.64
C PHE A 66 6.48 -11.45 13.68
N LEU A 67 5.34 -10.74 13.59
CA LEU A 67 5.19 -9.61 12.67
C LEU A 67 6.07 -8.44 13.11
N CYS A 68 6.14 -8.13 14.41
CA CYS A 68 6.99 -7.06 14.94
C CYS A 68 8.48 -7.32 14.76
N LYS A 69 8.91 -8.60 14.73
CA LYS A 69 10.31 -8.96 14.50
C LYS A 69 10.77 -8.69 13.06
N PHE A 70 9.88 -8.84 12.09
CA PHE A 70 10.21 -8.77 10.67
C PHE A 70 9.60 -7.56 9.94
N ASN A 71 8.82 -6.73 10.62
CA ASN A 71 8.17 -5.58 10.03
C ASN A 71 8.13 -4.39 11.00
N ASP A 72 8.21 -3.18 10.45
CA ASP A 72 7.92 -1.94 11.16
C ASP A 72 6.41 -1.64 11.10
N PRO A 73 5.68 -1.66 12.24
CA PRO A 73 4.24 -1.40 12.30
C PRO A 73 3.83 -0.02 11.78
N ASP A 74 4.76 0.94 11.79
CA ASP A 74 4.51 2.35 11.52
C ASP A 74 4.90 2.76 10.09
N ARG A 75 5.33 1.78 9.29
CA ARG A 75 5.89 1.94 7.95
C ARG A 75 4.90 2.49 6.93
N LEU A 76 3.67 2.00 6.95
CA LEU A 76 2.63 2.37 6.00
C LEU A 76 1.62 3.32 6.65
N ARG A 77 1.32 4.41 5.96
CA ARG A 77 0.22 5.31 6.32
C ARG A 77 -1.01 4.99 5.48
N ALA A 78 -2.14 4.81 6.15
CA ALA A 78 -3.45 4.68 5.52
C ALA A 78 -3.83 5.95 4.75
N VAL A 79 -4.74 5.80 3.80
CA VAL A 79 -5.33 6.93 3.07
C VAL A 79 -6.37 7.66 3.92
N TRP A 80 -6.72 8.88 3.51
CA TRP A 80 -7.86 9.59 4.05
C TRP A 80 -9.00 9.63 3.02
N PRO A 81 -10.25 9.30 3.41
CA PRO A 81 -10.65 8.74 4.71
C PRO A 81 -10.13 7.30 4.90
N SER A 82 -9.85 6.91 6.15
CA SER A 82 -9.31 5.56 6.47
C SER A 82 -10.43 4.51 6.51
N THR A 83 -11.18 4.39 5.41
CA THR A 83 -12.24 3.37 5.23
C THR A 83 -11.71 2.22 4.38
N THR A 84 -12.29 1.03 4.56
CA THR A 84 -11.96 -0.16 3.74
C THR A 84 -12.12 0.12 2.24
N ALA A 85 -13.21 0.79 1.83
CA ALA A 85 -13.47 1.11 0.42
C ALA A 85 -12.39 2.00 -0.18
N ALA A 86 -12.00 3.08 0.51
CA ALA A 86 -10.97 4.00 0.05
C ALA A 86 -9.60 3.32 -0.02
N ALA A 87 -9.25 2.57 1.03
CA ALA A 87 -8.00 1.82 1.13
C ALA A 87 -7.84 0.78 0.00
N LEU A 88 -8.84 -0.07 -0.21
CA LEU A 88 -8.81 -1.11 -1.24
C LEU A 88 -8.79 -0.53 -2.64
N THR A 89 -9.57 0.52 -2.88
CA THR A 89 -9.60 1.16 -4.20
C THR A 89 -8.28 1.86 -4.50
N THR A 90 -7.65 2.49 -3.50
CA THR A 90 -6.28 3.01 -3.63
C THR A 90 -5.29 1.89 -3.94
N LEU A 91 -5.38 0.75 -3.24
CA LEU A 91 -4.49 -0.39 -3.48
C LEU A 91 -4.63 -0.94 -4.91
N ALA A 92 -5.86 -1.02 -5.42
CA ALA A 92 -6.16 -1.52 -6.76
C ALA A 92 -5.75 -0.55 -7.88
N THR A 93 -5.88 0.75 -7.66
CA THR A 93 -5.69 1.79 -8.70
C THR A 93 -4.36 2.52 -8.62
N ALA A 94 -3.64 2.40 -7.50
CA ALA A 94 -2.50 3.24 -7.14
C ALA A 94 -2.79 4.77 -7.19
N ALA A 95 -4.07 5.15 -7.09
CA ALA A 95 -4.54 6.53 -7.09
C ALA A 95 -5.08 6.91 -5.70
N TRP A 96 -5.08 8.20 -5.37
CA TRP A 96 -5.61 8.68 -4.09
C TRP A 96 -7.15 8.69 -4.07
N PRO A 97 -7.80 8.68 -2.89
CA PRO A 97 -9.27 8.72 -2.80
C PRO A 97 -9.93 9.89 -3.52
N GLY A 98 -9.30 11.07 -3.52
CA GLY A 98 -9.78 12.23 -4.29
C GLY A 98 -9.68 12.07 -5.81
N GLN A 99 -8.94 11.07 -6.31
CA GLN A 99 -8.77 10.79 -7.73
C GLN A 99 -9.66 9.63 -8.20
N HIS A 100 -9.77 8.56 -7.40
CA HIS A 100 -10.59 7.40 -7.75
C HIS A 100 -12.06 7.50 -7.31
N GLY A 101 -12.44 8.53 -6.54
CA GLY A 101 -13.84 8.88 -6.25
C GLY A 101 -14.60 7.92 -5.32
N MET A 102 -13.90 7.05 -4.57
CA MET A 102 -14.52 6.03 -3.71
C MET A 102 -14.10 6.20 -2.24
N PRO A 103 -14.58 7.24 -1.53
CA PRO A 103 -14.22 7.48 -0.13
C PRO A 103 -14.90 6.52 0.88
N GLY A 104 -15.95 5.79 0.51
CA GLY A 104 -16.72 4.95 1.42
C GLY A 104 -17.75 4.09 0.68
N TRP A 105 -18.37 3.13 1.37
CA TRP A 105 -19.40 2.26 0.79
C TRP A 105 -20.73 2.98 0.55
N ASP A 106 -21.13 3.85 1.49
CA ASP A 106 -22.33 4.66 1.37
C ASP A 106 -21.98 6.06 0.84
N LEU A 107 -22.05 6.19 -0.48
CA LEU A 107 -21.96 7.46 -1.18
C LEU A 107 -23.38 7.91 -1.54
N ARG A 108 -23.81 9.00 -0.93
CA ARG A 108 -25.06 9.67 -1.30
C ARG A 108 -24.74 10.83 -2.21
N ASP A 109 -25.04 10.67 -3.49
CA ASP A 109 -25.09 11.77 -4.45
C ASP A 109 -26.52 12.34 -4.38
N THR A 110 -26.66 13.59 -3.94
CA THR A 110 -27.96 14.28 -3.81
C THR A 110 -28.06 15.41 -4.79
#